data_AF-A0AAW0I142-F1
#
_entry.id   AF-A0AAW0I142-F1
#
_cell.length_a   1.000
_cell.length_b   1.000
_cell.length_c   1.000
_cell.angle_alpha   90.00
_cell.angle_beta   90.00
_cell.angle_gamma   90.00
#
_symmetry.space_group_name_H-M   'P 1'
#
loop_
_entity.id
_entity.type
_entity.pdbx_description
1 polymer ?
#
loop_
_entity_poly.entity_id
_entity_poly.type
_entity_poly.pdbx_seq_one_letter_code
_entity_poly.pdbx_strand_id
1 'polypeptide(L)'
;MGLDDNLGFLPTFGPCYVNLYGSPREFTGFPDPYAELNTGKGEGVAYRGRLLLSLETKLVEHSEQKVEDLAADDILRVEKYLRRRKYSLFAAFYSATMLQDVDDAIQFEVSIGNYGNKFDTTCLPLASTTQYSRAVFDGCHYYYLPWGNVKPVVVLSSYWEDISHRIETQNQLLRIADRLEANLEQVHLALKAQCSSEDMDALVAQLTDELLADCSQPLCDIHEIPSATHLDQYLFRLRGRHLSQIKEAALALKLGHSELPTALEQAEDWLLRLRALAEEPQNSLPDIIIWMLQGDKRVAYQRVPTHEVLFSRRGPSYCGRNCGKLQTIFLKVSIETQSPSGFGHGFSQRIDYRPPHEYPMEGVPRTRMPVQIRVKLWFGLSVDEKEFNQFAEGKLSVFAETYENQTKLALVGNWGTTGLTYPKFSDVTGKIKLPKDSFRPSAGWAWAGDWFVCPEK
;
A
#
# COMPACT_ATOMS: atom_id res chain seq x y z
N MET A 1 -33.52 -19.00 -24.30
CA MET A 1 -34.18 -18.48 -23.09
C MET A 1 -33.19 -17.58 -22.39
N GLY A 2 -33.26 -16.27 -22.65
CA GLY A 2 -32.48 -15.30 -21.88
C GLY A 2 -33.13 -15.20 -20.50
N LEU A 3 -32.46 -15.70 -19.47
CA LEU A 3 -32.82 -15.40 -18.09
C LEU A 3 -32.76 -13.87 -17.94
N ASP A 4 -33.77 -13.30 -17.30
CA ASP A 4 -33.90 -11.88 -17.04
C ASP A 4 -32.71 -11.39 -16.21
N ASP A 5 -31.69 -10.86 -16.89
CA ASP A 5 -30.43 -10.34 -16.32
C ASP A 5 -30.64 -9.10 -15.43
N ASN A 6 -31.89 -8.71 -15.14
CA ASN A 6 -32.25 -7.63 -14.22
C ASN A 6 -32.36 -8.06 -12.75
N LEU A 7 -32.44 -9.36 -12.45
CA LEU A 7 -32.73 -9.87 -11.09
C LEU A 7 -31.50 -9.92 -10.14
N GLY A 8 -30.34 -9.41 -10.57
CA GLY A 8 -29.10 -9.53 -9.80
C GLY A 8 -28.65 -10.99 -9.68
N PHE A 9 -27.80 -11.28 -8.70
CA PHE A 9 -27.36 -12.64 -8.40
C PHE A 9 -27.40 -12.87 -6.88
N LEU A 10 -27.63 -14.11 -6.47
CA LEU A 10 -27.63 -14.47 -5.05
C LEU A 10 -26.23 -14.22 -4.45
N PRO A 11 -26.14 -13.77 -3.18
CA PRO A 11 -24.84 -13.55 -2.53
C PRO A 11 -23.93 -14.78 -2.69
N THR A 12 -22.78 -14.57 -3.30
CA THR A 12 -21.77 -15.60 -3.51
C THR A 12 -20.40 -15.01 -3.29
N PHE A 13 -19.45 -15.82 -2.84
CA PHE A 13 -18.06 -15.43 -2.66
C PHE A 13 -17.16 -16.65 -2.88
N GLY A 14 -16.01 -16.45 -3.51
CA GLY A 14 -14.96 -17.46 -3.55
C GLY A 14 -15.26 -18.70 -4.39
N PRO A 15 -14.48 -19.79 -4.21
CA PRO A 15 -13.40 -19.92 -3.22
C PRO A 15 -12.27 -18.90 -3.43
N CYS A 16 -11.93 -18.13 -2.40
CA CYS A 16 -10.90 -17.10 -2.46
C CYS A 16 -10.23 -16.90 -1.10
N TYR A 17 -8.94 -16.57 -1.10
CA TYR A 17 -8.25 -16.19 0.13
C TYR A 17 -8.71 -14.82 0.62
N VAL A 18 -8.98 -14.73 1.92
CA VAL A 18 -9.25 -13.51 2.66
C VAL A 18 -8.07 -13.24 3.60
N ASN A 19 -7.49 -12.05 3.52
CA ASN A 19 -6.39 -11.62 4.36
C ASN A 19 -6.89 -11.22 5.75
N LEU A 20 -6.26 -11.75 6.80
CA LEU A 20 -6.58 -11.40 8.19
C LEU A 20 -5.52 -10.45 8.75
N TYR A 21 -5.97 -9.42 9.44
CA TYR A 21 -5.12 -8.46 10.15
C TYR A 21 -5.56 -8.36 11.60
N GLY A 22 -4.60 -8.08 12.49
CA GLY A 22 -4.85 -8.01 13.92
C GLY A 22 -3.73 -7.26 14.64
N SER A 23 -3.50 -7.60 15.90
CA SER A 23 -2.47 -6.99 16.72
C SER A 23 -1.04 -7.35 16.27
N PRO A 24 -0.04 -6.52 16.62
CA PRO A 24 1.38 -6.85 16.46
C PRO A 24 1.72 -8.20 17.09
N ARG A 25 2.76 -8.87 16.57
CA ARG A 25 3.12 -10.26 16.96
C ARG A 25 4.23 -10.32 18.01
N GLU A 26 4.78 -9.17 18.40
CA GLU A 26 6.02 -9.06 19.17
C GLU A 26 5.81 -9.23 20.69
N PHE A 27 4.58 -9.46 21.16
CA PHE A 27 4.28 -9.70 22.57
C PHE A 27 4.57 -11.16 22.97
N THR A 28 5.80 -11.43 23.42
CA THR A 28 6.15 -12.73 24.02
C THR A 28 6.20 -12.62 25.55
N GLY A 29 5.39 -13.40 26.25
CA GLY A 29 5.44 -13.52 27.73
C GLY A 29 4.55 -12.55 28.51
N PHE A 30 3.82 -11.65 27.85
CA PHE A 30 2.82 -10.77 28.45
C PHE A 30 1.49 -10.84 27.67
N PRO A 31 0.34 -10.54 28.30
CA PRO A 31 -0.92 -10.40 27.59
C PRO A 31 -0.81 -9.33 26.51
N ASP A 32 -1.31 -9.64 25.31
CA ASP A 32 -1.38 -8.70 24.19
C ASP A 32 -2.29 -7.51 24.56
N PRO A 33 -1.75 -6.29 24.72
CA PRO A 33 -2.53 -5.12 25.08
C PRO A 33 -3.49 -4.69 23.96
N TYR A 34 -3.33 -5.23 22.74
CA TYR A 34 -4.13 -4.92 21.56
C TYR A 34 -5.00 -6.10 21.11
N ALA A 35 -5.29 -7.03 22.01
CA ALA A 35 -6.08 -8.23 21.70
C ALA A 35 -7.44 -7.91 21.06
N GLU A 36 -8.02 -6.74 21.34
CA GLU A 36 -9.27 -6.28 20.73
C GLU A 36 -9.18 -6.17 19.19
N LEU A 37 -8.02 -5.83 18.63
CA LEU A 37 -7.81 -5.80 17.17
C LEU A 37 -7.99 -7.18 16.53
N ASN A 38 -7.71 -8.26 17.27
CA ASN A 38 -7.92 -9.63 16.79
C ASN A 38 -9.41 -10.03 16.74
N THR A 39 -10.27 -9.24 17.38
CA THR A 39 -11.74 -9.43 17.38
C THR A 39 -12.45 -8.44 16.46
N GLY A 40 -11.71 -7.71 15.61
CA GLY A 40 -12.26 -6.74 14.68
C GLY A 40 -12.65 -5.40 15.31
N LYS A 41 -12.31 -5.16 16.58
CA LYS A 41 -12.51 -3.87 17.24
C LYS A 41 -11.36 -2.92 16.91
N GLY A 42 -11.37 -2.40 15.68
CA GLY A 42 -10.35 -1.48 15.16
C GLY A 42 -9.63 -2.04 13.92
N GLU A 43 -8.80 -1.20 13.30
CA GLU A 43 -8.00 -1.60 12.14
C GLU A 43 -6.84 -2.49 12.57
N GLY A 44 -6.84 -3.76 12.13
CA GLY A 44 -5.69 -4.65 12.33
C GLY A 44 -4.43 -4.07 11.67
N VAL A 45 -3.33 -4.03 12.43
CA VAL A 45 -2.08 -3.36 12.05
C VAL A 45 -1.00 -4.31 11.56
N ALA A 46 -1.12 -5.60 11.89
CA ALA A 46 -0.22 -6.64 11.45
C ALA A 46 -0.98 -7.75 10.74
N TYR A 47 -0.43 -8.24 9.63
CA TYR A 47 -0.95 -9.42 8.95
C TYR A 47 -0.93 -10.63 9.89
N ARG A 48 -1.98 -11.45 9.90
CA ARG A 48 -2.14 -12.63 10.78
C ARG A 48 -2.24 -13.94 10.01
N GLY A 49 -2.41 -13.89 8.69
CA GLY A 49 -2.59 -15.04 7.83
C GLY A 49 -3.72 -14.84 6.84
N ARG A 50 -4.17 -15.93 6.22
CA ARG A 50 -5.29 -15.92 5.27
C ARG A 50 -6.14 -17.15 5.46
N LEU A 51 -7.42 -17.03 5.16
CA LEU A 51 -8.36 -18.15 5.12
C LEU A 51 -8.89 -18.29 3.71
N LEU A 52 -8.92 -19.52 3.19
CA LEU A 52 -9.63 -19.83 1.95
C LEU A 52 -11.11 -20.00 2.29
N LEU A 53 -11.96 -19.13 1.75
CA LEU A 53 -13.38 -19.09 2.09
C LEU A 53 -14.24 -19.12 0.83
N SER A 54 -15.41 -19.73 0.95
CA SER A 54 -16.48 -19.72 -0.06
C SER A 54 -17.81 -19.42 0.64
N LEU A 55 -18.67 -18.66 -0.03
CA LEU A 55 -20.06 -18.43 0.37
C LEU A 55 -20.96 -18.83 -0.81
N GLU A 56 -21.88 -19.74 -0.54
CA GLU A 56 -22.91 -20.15 -1.49
C GLU A 56 -24.28 -19.89 -0.87
N THR A 57 -25.16 -19.21 -1.60
CA THR A 57 -26.54 -18.97 -1.19
C THR A 57 -27.47 -19.82 -2.03
N LYS A 58 -28.37 -20.57 -1.37
CA LYS A 58 -29.41 -21.40 -2.01
C LYS A 58 -30.79 -20.90 -1.57
N LEU A 59 -31.72 -20.82 -2.52
CA LEU A 59 -33.12 -20.55 -2.20
C LEU A 59 -33.75 -21.83 -1.66
N VAL A 60 -34.16 -21.81 -0.40
CA VAL A 60 -34.71 -22.96 0.34
C VAL A 60 -35.95 -22.54 1.11
N GLU A 61 -36.88 -23.47 1.34
CA GLU A 61 -38.11 -23.22 2.12
C GLU A 61 -37.82 -22.94 3.61
N HIS A 62 -36.74 -23.52 4.14
CA HIS A 62 -36.28 -23.34 5.51
C HIS A 62 -34.79 -22.96 5.53
N SER A 63 -34.46 -21.85 6.17
CA SER A 63 -33.07 -21.37 6.27
C SER A 63 -32.29 -22.13 7.33
N GLU A 64 -31.19 -22.77 6.93
CA GLU A 64 -30.18 -23.29 7.86
C GLU A 64 -28.83 -22.66 7.52
N GLN A 65 -28.19 -22.01 8.51
CA GLN A 65 -26.81 -21.54 8.38
C GLN A 65 -25.87 -22.70 8.73
N LYS A 66 -25.08 -23.16 7.76
CA LYS A 66 -24.10 -24.23 7.94
C LYS A 66 -22.69 -23.70 7.68
N VAL A 67 -21.78 -24.03 8.60
CA VAL A 67 -20.34 -23.84 8.40
C VAL A 67 -19.76 -25.23 8.22
N GLU A 68 -19.29 -25.52 7.02
CA GLU A 68 -18.73 -26.81 6.63
C GLU A 68 -17.37 -26.61 5.94
N ASP A 69 -16.55 -27.66 5.96
CA ASP A 69 -15.29 -27.66 5.23
C ASP A 69 -15.55 -27.58 3.72
N LEU A 70 -14.65 -26.90 2.99
CA LEU A 70 -14.72 -26.86 1.53
C LEU A 70 -14.60 -28.28 0.96
N ALA A 71 -15.45 -28.62 -0.01
CA ALA A 71 -15.40 -29.93 -0.66
C ALA A 71 -14.01 -30.18 -1.27
N ALA A 72 -13.47 -31.40 -1.09
CA ALA A 72 -12.14 -31.75 -1.56
C ALA A 72 -11.96 -31.52 -3.09
N ASP A 73 -13.00 -31.77 -3.88
CA ASP A 73 -13.00 -31.53 -5.32
C ASP A 73 -12.91 -30.04 -5.66
N ASP A 74 -13.54 -29.16 -4.86
CA ASP A 74 -13.42 -27.72 -5.01
C ASP A 74 -12.02 -27.23 -4.62
N ILE A 75 -11.47 -27.75 -3.52
CA ILE A 75 -10.08 -27.46 -3.13
C ILE A 75 -9.12 -27.88 -4.25
N LEU A 76 -9.20 -29.11 -4.75
CA LEU A 76 -8.33 -29.62 -5.82
C LEU A 76 -8.48 -28.84 -7.13
N ARG A 77 -9.70 -28.40 -7.46
CA ARG A 77 -9.95 -27.55 -8.63
C ARG A 77 -9.26 -26.20 -8.47
N VAL A 78 -9.48 -25.54 -7.34
CA VAL A 78 -9.00 -24.19 -7.08
C VAL A 78 -7.47 -24.19 -6.89
N GLU A 79 -6.88 -25.16 -6.18
CA GLU A 79 -5.43 -25.30 -5.97
C GLU A 79 -4.63 -25.38 -7.28
N LYS A 80 -5.13 -26.10 -8.29
CA LYS A 80 -4.46 -26.21 -9.60
C LYS A 80 -4.34 -24.86 -10.30
N TYR A 81 -5.23 -23.92 -10.01
CA TYR A 81 -5.28 -22.61 -10.65
C TYR A 81 -4.79 -21.46 -9.74
N LEU A 82 -4.68 -21.65 -8.43
CA LEU A 82 -4.06 -20.70 -7.47
C LEU A 82 -2.53 -20.75 -7.47
N ARG A 83 -1.91 -21.02 -8.63
CA ARG A 83 -0.45 -21.15 -8.71
C ARG A 83 0.21 -19.84 -8.27
N ARG A 84 0.98 -19.91 -7.19
CA ARG A 84 1.75 -18.78 -6.71
C ARG A 84 2.82 -18.38 -7.72
N ARG A 85 2.84 -17.10 -8.08
CA ARG A 85 3.86 -16.44 -8.88
C ARG A 85 4.79 -15.68 -7.96
N LYS A 86 6.03 -15.48 -8.41
CA LYS A 86 6.98 -14.61 -7.71
C LYS A 86 6.67 -13.16 -8.06
N TYR A 87 6.43 -12.34 -7.04
CA TYR A 87 6.29 -10.90 -7.11
C TYR A 87 7.51 -10.22 -6.51
N SER A 88 7.81 -9.01 -6.98
CA SER A 88 8.83 -8.12 -6.44
C SER A 88 8.15 -6.83 -5.95
N LEU A 89 8.53 -6.38 -4.75
CA LEU A 89 8.14 -5.10 -4.16
C LEU A 89 9.38 -4.22 -4.04
N PHE A 90 9.27 -3.00 -4.55
CA PHE A 90 10.29 -1.95 -4.45
C PHE A 90 9.71 -0.76 -3.69
N ALA A 91 10.47 -0.29 -2.70
CA ALA A 91 10.16 0.93 -1.95
C ALA A 91 11.40 1.83 -1.89
N ALA A 92 11.35 2.99 -2.57
CA ALA A 92 12.42 3.98 -2.57
C ALA A 92 12.02 5.21 -1.76
N PHE A 93 12.73 5.46 -0.67
CA PHE A 93 12.42 6.55 0.26
C PHE A 93 13.21 7.81 -0.08
N TYR A 94 12.51 8.94 -0.24
CA TYR A 94 13.10 10.22 -0.63
C TYR A 94 13.36 11.13 0.56
N SER A 95 12.47 11.11 1.55
CA SER A 95 12.60 11.87 2.79
C SER A 95 11.76 11.26 3.90
N ALA A 96 12.22 11.43 5.14
CA ALA A 96 11.44 11.24 6.35
C ALA A 96 11.59 12.50 7.20
N THR A 97 10.50 13.23 7.35
CA THR A 97 10.44 14.53 8.02
C THR A 97 9.35 14.49 9.06
N MET A 98 9.16 15.58 9.81
CA MET A 98 8.07 15.63 10.79
C MET A 98 8.23 14.47 11.78
N LEU A 99 9.43 14.27 12.31
CA LEU A 99 9.66 13.35 13.42
C LEU A 99 9.58 14.14 14.73
N GLN A 100 8.94 13.58 15.75
CA GLN A 100 8.98 14.09 17.13
C GLN A 100 9.39 12.94 18.05
N ASP A 101 9.92 13.28 19.23
CA ASP A 101 10.25 12.31 20.28
C ASP A 101 11.12 11.15 19.77
N VAL A 102 12.21 11.52 19.11
CA VAL A 102 13.21 10.59 18.61
C VAL A 102 14.22 10.31 19.70
N ASP A 103 14.05 9.18 20.39
CA ASP A 103 14.93 8.75 21.49
C ASP A 103 16.06 7.81 21.02
N ASP A 104 15.91 7.19 19.84
CA ASP A 104 16.87 6.23 19.28
C ASP A 104 16.95 6.33 17.74
N ALA A 105 17.86 5.58 17.13
CA ALA A 105 18.00 5.50 15.69
C ALA A 105 16.71 4.97 15.02
N ILE A 106 16.32 5.63 13.93
CA ILE A 106 15.13 5.30 13.16
C ILE A 106 15.46 4.33 12.03
N GLN A 107 14.60 3.35 11.83
CA GLN A 107 14.61 2.44 10.69
C GLN A 107 13.19 2.32 10.12
N PHE A 108 13.04 2.21 8.82
CA PHE A 108 11.78 1.83 8.19
C PHE A 108 11.84 0.36 7.77
N GLU A 109 10.77 -0.38 8.03
CA GLU A 109 10.56 -1.75 7.56
C GLU A 109 9.40 -1.75 6.58
N VAL A 110 9.52 -2.48 5.47
CA VAL A 110 8.44 -2.71 4.51
C VAL A 110 8.17 -4.20 4.42
N SER A 111 6.92 -4.61 4.55
CA SER A 111 6.51 -6.01 4.45
C SER A 111 5.24 -6.20 3.63
N ILE A 112 5.02 -7.40 3.13
CA ILE A 112 3.76 -7.85 2.52
C ILE A 112 3.47 -9.28 2.97
N GLY A 113 2.34 -9.48 3.64
CA GLY A 113 2.10 -10.73 4.38
C GLY A 113 3.16 -10.96 5.46
N ASN A 114 3.84 -12.11 5.44
CA ASN A 114 5.02 -12.37 6.30
C ASN A 114 6.34 -11.98 5.62
N TYR A 115 6.36 -11.73 4.30
CA TYR A 115 7.61 -11.42 3.59
C TYR A 115 8.11 -10.03 3.98
N GLY A 116 9.35 -9.97 4.49
CA GLY A 116 9.99 -8.74 4.91
C GLY A 116 9.69 -8.31 6.36
N ASN A 117 8.86 -9.05 7.09
CA ASN A 117 8.70 -8.82 8.52
C ASN A 117 9.99 -9.25 9.26
N LYS A 118 10.73 -8.29 9.84
CA LYS A 118 12.02 -8.52 10.50
C LYS A 118 11.92 -9.47 11.70
N PHE A 119 10.75 -9.55 12.34
CA PHE A 119 10.51 -10.38 13.52
C PHE A 119 9.89 -11.74 13.19
N ASP A 120 9.63 -12.04 11.92
CA ASP A 120 9.07 -13.31 11.48
C ASP A 120 10.18 -14.25 10.95
N THR A 121 10.24 -15.47 11.50
CA THR A 121 11.24 -16.47 11.12
C THR A 121 10.70 -17.53 10.16
N THR A 122 9.45 -17.40 9.69
CA THR A 122 8.83 -18.36 8.76
C THR A 122 9.24 -18.12 7.31
N CYS A 123 9.68 -16.90 7.00
CA CYS A 123 10.18 -16.51 5.68
C CYS A 123 11.71 -16.40 5.68
N LEU A 124 12.32 -16.55 4.51
CA LEU A 124 13.74 -16.25 4.34
C LEU A 124 14.00 -14.75 4.62
N PRO A 125 15.15 -14.38 5.20
CA PRO A 125 15.52 -12.98 5.39
C PRO A 125 15.54 -12.23 4.05
N LEU A 126 14.97 -11.03 4.03
CA LEU A 126 14.90 -10.14 2.86
C LEU A 126 15.47 -8.77 3.22
N ALA A 127 15.88 -8.00 2.20
CA ALA A 127 16.33 -6.61 2.36
C ALA A 127 15.11 -5.67 2.54
N SER A 128 14.35 -5.91 3.60
CA SER A 128 13.07 -5.26 3.89
C SER A 128 13.17 -4.01 4.75
N THR A 129 14.37 -3.66 5.20
CA THR A 129 14.59 -2.52 6.10
C THR A 129 15.54 -1.50 5.51
N THR A 130 15.30 -0.22 5.81
CA THR A 130 16.31 0.82 5.61
C THR A 130 17.43 0.65 6.63
N GLN A 131 18.55 1.30 6.39
CA GLN A 131 19.57 1.41 7.44
C GLN A 131 19.06 2.25 8.62
N TYR A 132 19.61 1.98 9.80
CA TYR A 132 19.40 2.83 10.96
C TYR A 132 19.99 4.21 10.70
N SER A 133 19.20 5.25 10.95
CA SER A 133 19.61 6.65 10.81
C SER A 133 19.25 7.42 12.06
N ARG A 134 20.19 8.21 12.57
CA ARG A 134 19.87 9.18 13.63
C ARG A 134 19.16 10.37 13.03
N ALA A 135 18.13 10.84 13.71
CA ALA A 135 17.39 12.01 13.27
C ALA A 135 18.11 13.29 13.69
N VAL A 136 18.03 14.31 12.84
CA VAL A 136 18.63 15.62 13.05
C VAL A 136 17.51 16.62 13.32
N PHE A 137 17.69 17.46 14.33
CA PHE A 137 16.74 18.52 14.67
C PHE A 137 16.81 19.64 13.62
N ASP A 138 15.66 20.08 13.12
CA ASP A 138 15.55 21.13 12.10
C ASP A 138 15.84 22.55 12.62
N GLY A 139 16.04 22.71 13.93
CA GLY A 139 16.26 24.00 14.58
C GLY A 139 14.97 24.73 14.99
N CYS A 140 13.81 24.15 14.68
CA CYS A 140 12.50 24.74 14.90
C CYS A 140 11.60 23.81 15.73
N HIS A 141 11.05 22.76 15.12
CA HIS A 141 9.98 21.96 15.73
C HIS A 141 10.10 20.46 15.49
N TYR A 142 10.78 20.03 14.43
CA TYR A 142 10.79 18.63 14.02
C TYR A 142 12.21 18.08 13.84
N TYR A 143 12.29 16.76 13.92
CA TYR A 143 13.44 16.01 13.45
C TYR A 143 13.20 15.52 12.01
N TYR A 144 14.29 15.24 11.30
CA TYR A 144 14.25 14.62 9.98
C TYR A 144 15.43 13.65 9.82
N LEU A 145 15.34 12.73 8.86
CA LEU A 145 16.45 11.85 8.51
C LEU A 145 17.28 12.46 7.36
N PRO A 146 18.59 12.68 7.55
CA PRO A 146 19.44 13.38 6.59
C PRO A 146 19.95 12.46 5.49
N TRP A 147 19.07 11.83 4.71
CA TRP A 147 19.48 10.89 3.64
C TRP A 147 20.22 11.52 2.45
N GLY A 148 20.33 12.85 2.38
CA GLY A 148 21.10 13.54 1.35
C GLY A 148 20.77 13.07 -0.07
N ASN A 149 21.80 12.75 -0.86
CA ASN A 149 21.68 12.26 -2.23
C ASN A 149 21.57 10.72 -2.34
N VAL A 150 21.78 9.99 -1.24
CA VAL A 150 21.74 8.53 -1.22
C VAL A 150 20.42 8.08 -0.59
N LYS A 151 19.45 7.76 -1.46
CA LYS A 151 18.10 7.38 -1.03
C LYS A 151 18.04 5.91 -0.64
N PRO A 152 17.54 5.55 0.56
CA PRO A 152 17.41 4.15 0.93
C PRO A 152 16.33 3.46 0.10
N VAL A 153 16.63 2.25 -0.36
CA VAL A 153 15.74 1.42 -1.16
C VAL A 153 15.59 0.06 -0.49
N VAL A 154 14.34 -0.36 -0.35
CA VAL A 154 13.95 -1.67 0.14
C VAL A 154 13.43 -2.49 -1.04
N VAL A 155 13.91 -3.72 -1.15
CA VAL A 155 13.50 -4.67 -2.20
C VAL A 155 13.23 -6.03 -1.57
N LEU A 156 12.03 -6.56 -1.78
CA LEU A 156 11.67 -7.88 -1.28
C LEU A 156 10.90 -8.67 -2.34
N SER A 157 11.06 -9.98 -2.30
CA SER A 157 10.31 -10.90 -3.15
C SER A 157 9.30 -11.69 -2.34
N SER A 158 8.12 -11.91 -2.90
CA SER A 158 7.02 -12.63 -2.26
C SER A 158 6.33 -13.57 -3.26
N TYR A 159 5.53 -14.53 -2.77
CA TYR A 159 4.82 -15.49 -3.62
C TYR A 159 3.32 -15.45 -3.37
N TRP A 160 2.55 -15.12 -4.40
CA TRP A 160 1.10 -14.92 -4.32
C TRP A 160 0.38 -15.45 -5.56
N GLU A 161 -0.91 -15.70 -5.44
CA GLU A 161 -1.78 -16.09 -6.54
C GLU A 161 -1.88 -14.96 -7.57
N ASP A 162 -1.94 -15.32 -8.85
CA ASP A 162 -2.08 -14.36 -9.94
C ASP A 162 -3.55 -13.93 -10.10
N ILE A 163 -3.94 -12.87 -9.40
CA ILE A 163 -5.28 -12.29 -9.48
C ILE A 163 -5.35 -11.06 -10.38
N SER A 164 -4.45 -10.96 -11.37
CA SER A 164 -4.33 -9.78 -12.24
C SER A 164 -5.67 -9.44 -12.91
N HIS A 165 -6.46 -10.43 -13.35
CA HIS A 165 -7.79 -10.20 -13.94
C HIS A 165 -8.75 -9.39 -13.03
N ARG A 166 -8.67 -9.55 -11.70
CA ARG A 166 -9.46 -8.77 -10.73
C ARG A 166 -8.88 -7.38 -10.54
N ILE A 167 -7.59 -7.31 -10.22
CA ILE A 167 -6.91 -6.05 -9.87
C ILE A 167 -6.83 -5.11 -11.07
N GLU A 168 -6.54 -5.61 -12.27
CA GLU A 168 -6.50 -4.81 -13.49
C GLU A 168 -7.88 -4.25 -13.83
N THR A 169 -8.94 -5.04 -13.66
CA THR A 169 -10.34 -4.58 -13.85
C THR A 169 -10.71 -3.52 -12.82
N GLN A 170 -10.35 -3.72 -11.55
CA GLN A 170 -10.53 -2.73 -10.49
C GLN A 170 -9.80 -1.43 -10.82
N ASN A 171 -8.52 -1.50 -11.18
CA ASN A 171 -7.71 -0.32 -11.51
C ASN A 171 -8.22 0.42 -12.74
N GLN A 172 -8.69 -0.32 -13.76
CA GLN A 172 -9.35 0.28 -14.93
C GLN A 172 -10.55 1.10 -14.49
N LEU A 173 -11.48 0.54 -13.71
CA LEU A 173 -12.68 1.24 -13.23
C LEU A 173 -12.35 2.44 -12.34
N LEU A 174 -11.41 2.29 -11.40
CA LEU A 174 -10.94 3.39 -10.57
C LEU A 174 -10.37 4.52 -11.40
N ARG A 175 -9.65 4.21 -12.49
CA ARG A 175 -9.10 5.22 -13.38
C ARG A 175 -10.19 5.99 -14.13
N ILE A 176 -11.24 5.32 -14.60
CA ILE A 176 -12.40 6.01 -15.21
C ILE A 176 -13.01 6.97 -14.18
N ALA A 177 -13.22 6.50 -12.95
CA ALA A 177 -13.77 7.30 -11.87
C ALA A 177 -12.87 8.51 -11.52
N ASP A 178 -11.56 8.30 -11.30
CA ASP A 178 -10.59 9.35 -10.99
C ASP A 178 -10.55 10.43 -12.08
N ARG A 179 -10.62 10.03 -13.36
CA ARG A 179 -10.60 10.96 -14.49
C ARG A 179 -11.90 11.76 -14.60
N LEU A 180 -13.04 11.10 -14.40
CA LEU A 180 -14.34 11.76 -14.38
C LEU A 180 -14.43 12.77 -13.23
N GLU A 181 -13.95 12.42 -12.04
CA GLU A 181 -13.86 13.31 -10.88
C GLU A 181 -12.98 14.53 -11.18
N ALA A 182 -11.78 14.33 -11.73
CA ALA A 182 -10.90 15.43 -12.10
C ALA A 182 -11.54 16.37 -13.14
N ASN A 183 -12.24 15.83 -14.14
CA ASN A 183 -12.95 16.64 -15.13
C ASN A 183 -14.12 17.42 -14.51
N LEU A 184 -14.89 16.80 -13.62
CA LEU A 184 -15.95 17.48 -12.87
C LEU A 184 -15.37 18.63 -12.03
N GLU A 185 -14.26 18.41 -11.32
CA GLU A 185 -13.58 19.47 -10.57
C GLU A 185 -13.19 20.66 -11.45
N GLN A 186 -12.67 20.42 -12.66
CA GLN A 186 -12.34 21.49 -13.60
C GLN A 186 -13.58 22.28 -14.05
N VAL A 187 -14.68 21.58 -14.39
CA VAL A 187 -15.93 22.24 -14.78
C VAL A 187 -16.51 23.06 -13.62
N HIS A 188 -16.50 22.52 -12.40
CA HIS A 188 -16.98 23.23 -11.22
C HIS A 188 -16.12 24.46 -10.88
N LEU A 189 -14.80 24.37 -11.09
CA LEU A 189 -13.89 25.50 -10.93
C LEU A 189 -14.17 26.58 -11.98
N ALA A 190 -14.37 26.20 -13.24
CA ALA A 190 -14.70 27.13 -14.33
C ALA A 190 -16.06 27.83 -14.10
N LEU A 191 -17.06 27.11 -13.58
CA LEU A 191 -18.34 27.69 -13.15
C LEU A 191 -18.16 28.75 -12.07
N LYS A 192 -17.37 28.46 -11.04
CA LYS A 192 -17.07 29.41 -9.96
C LYS A 192 -16.30 30.63 -10.46
N ALA A 193 -15.43 30.43 -11.43
CA ALA A 193 -14.65 31.49 -12.07
C ALA A 193 -15.44 32.31 -13.11
N GLN A 194 -16.67 31.90 -13.44
CA GLN A 194 -17.51 32.53 -14.47
C GLN A 194 -16.81 32.61 -15.84
N CYS A 195 -16.16 31.51 -16.24
CA CYS A 195 -15.50 31.39 -17.53
C CYS A 195 -16.49 31.57 -18.71
N SER A 196 -15.95 31.77 -19.91
CA SER A 196 -16.77 31.96 -21.12
C SER A 196 -17.59 30.71 -21.45
N SER A 197 -18.70 30.87 -22.18
CA SER A 197 -19.52 29.74 -22.63
C SER A 197 -18.72 28.76 -23.49
N GLU A 198 -17.80 29.27 -24.32
CA GLU A 198 -16.96 28.44 -25.20
C GLU A 198 -16.01 27.53 -24.39
N ASP A 199 -15.40 28.07 -23.33
CA ASP A 199 -14.52 27.30 -22.43
C ASP A 199 -15.31 26.22 -21.68
N MET A 200 -16.53 26.56 -21.24
CA MET A 200 -17.44 25.63 -20.56
C MET A 200 -17.85 24.48 -21.48
N ASP A 201 -18.26 24.79 -22.71
CA ASP A 201 -18.64 23.79 -23.71
C ASP A 201 -17.47 22.86 -24.05
N ALA A 202 -16.24 23.40 -24.14
CA ALA A 202 -15.04 22.62 -24.37
C ALA A 202 -14.73 21.65 -23.22
N LEU A 203 -14.86 22.09 -21.96
CA LEU A 203 -14.63 21.23 -20.79
C LEU A 203 -15.66 20.10 -20.69
N VAL A 204 -16.94 20.39 -20.96
CA VAL A 204 -18.02 19.37 -20.95
C VAL A 204 -17.85 18.38 -22.11
N ALA A 205 -17.44 18.85 -23.28
CA ALA A 205 -17.13 17.99 -24.41
C ALA A 205 -15.95 17.06 -24.09
N GLN A 206 -14.87 17.59 -23.48
CA GLN A 206 -13.74 16.79 -23.01
C GLN A 206 -14.19 15.74 -22.00
N LEU A 207 -14.94 16.13 -20.96
CA LEU A 207 -15.45 15.21 -19.94
C LEU A 207 -16.19 14.04 -20.58
N THR A 208 -17.11 14.35 -21.50
CA THR A 208 -17.97 13.35 -22.15
C THR A 208 -17.20 12.46 -23.11
N ASP A 209 -16.26 13.02 -23.89
CA ASP A 209 -15.45 12.26 -24.85
C ASP A 209 -14.48 11.31 -24.18
N GLU A 210 -13.86 11.75 -23.08
CA GLU A 210 -12.99 10.91 -22.28
C GLU A 210 -13.77 9.78 -21.61
N LEU A 211 -14.94 10.07 -21.04
CA LEU A 211 -15.83 9.06 -20.45
C LEU A 211 -16.28 8.02 -21.50
N LEU A 212 -16.69 8.47 -22.69
CA LEU A 212 -17.08 7.58 -23.79
C LEU A 212 -15.92 6.69 -24.24
N ALA A 213 -14.72 7.24 -24.37
CA ALA A 213 -13.52 6.48 -24.74
C ALA A 213 -13.16 5.43 -23.67
N ASP A 214 -13.24 5.81 -22.41
CA ASP A 214 -12.88 4.96 -21.27
C ASP A 214 -13.91 3.83 -21.07
N CYS A 215 -15.21 4.13 -21.10
CA CYS A 215 -16.28 3.13 -21.02
C CYS A 215 -16.36 2.22 -22.27
N SER A 216 -15.70 2.59 -23.36
CA SER A 216 -15.59 1.75 -24.57
C SER A 216 -14.45 0.73 -24.50
N GLN A 217 -13.54 0.85 -23.53
CA GLN A 217 -12.47 -0.14 -23.37
C GLN A 217 -13.03 -1.46 -22.84
N PRO A 218 -12.73 -2.61 -23.47
CA PRO A 218 -13.21 -3.89 -23.00
C PRO A 218 -12.60 -4.25 -21.65
N LEU A 219 -13.41 -4.86 -20.79
CA LEU A 219 -12.92 -5.50 -19.57
C LEU A 219 -12.16 -6.79 -19.92
N CYS A 220 -11.35 -7.29 -18.99
CA CYS A 220 -10.68 -8.59 -19.16
C CYS A 220 -11.72 -9.70 -19.35
N ASP A 221 -11.60 -10.49 -20.43
CA ASP A 221 -12.51 -11.61 -20.65
C ASP A 221 -12.27 -12.69 -19.59
N ILE A 222 -13.24 -12.84 -18.69
CA ILE A 222 -13.15 -13.77 -17.58
C ILE A 222 -13.32 -15.23 -18.02
N HIS A 223 -13.90 -15.48 -19.20
CA HIS A 223 -14.11 -16.82 -19.72
C HIS A 223 -12.81 -17.50 -20.13
N GLU A 224 -11.77 -16.72 -20.42
CA GLU A 224 -10.42 -17.22 -20.69
C GLU A 224 -9.60 -17.48 -19.42
N ILE A 225 -10.13 -17.15 -18.23
CA ILE A 225 -9.44 -17.28 -16.96
C ILE A 225 -9.89 -18.57 -16.26
N PRO A 226 -9.05 -19.64 -16.24
CA PRO A 226 -9.47 -20.92 -15.67
C PRO A 226 -9.74 -20.88 -14.16
N SER A 227 -9.16 -19.89 -13.45
CA SER A 227 -9.33 -19.67 -12.01
C SER A 227 -10.57 -18.82 -11.65
N ALA A 228 -11.37 -18.39 -12.63
CA ALA A 228 -12.49 -17.50 -12.39
C ALA A 228 -13.57 -18.16 -11.52
N THR A 229 -14.01 -17.49 -10.47
CA THR A 229 -15.11 -17.91 -9.62
C THR A 229 -16.46 -17.54 -10.24
N HIS A 230 -17.55 -18.05 -9.66
CA HIS A 230 -18.90 -17.61 -10.04
C HIS A 230 -19.08 -16.10 -9.84
N LEU A 231 -18.58 -15.55 -8.74
CA LEU A 231 -18.64 -14.12 -8.48
C LEU A 231 -17.82 -13.31 -9.50
N ASP A 232 -16.67 -13.80 -9.97
CA ASP A 232 -15.93 -13.14 -11.06
C ASP A 232 -16.78 -13.02 -12.33
N GLN A 233 -17.52 -14.09 -12.69
CA GLN A 233 -18.42 -14.09 -13.85
C GLN A 233 -19.62 -13.15 -13.67
N TYR A 234 -20.18 -13.07 -12.46
CA TYR A 234 -21.25 -12.14 -12.15
C TYR A 234 -20.77 -10.68 -12.19
N LEU A 235 -19.62 -10.38 -11.58
CA LEU A 235 -19.02 -9.04 -11.60
C LEU A 235 -18.63 -8.60 -13.00
N PHE A 236 -18.08 -9.50 -13.83
CA PHE A 236 -17.78 -9.20 -15.23
C PHE A 236 -19.03 -8.76 -16.01
N ARG A 237 -20.13 -9.52 -15.91
CA ARG A 237 -21.41 -9.18 -16.55
C ARG A 237 -22.00 -7.87 -16.02
N LEU A 238 -22.00 -7.70 -14.69
CA LEU A 238 -22.50 -6.50 -14.03
C LEU A 238 -21.72 -5.26 -14.49
N ARG A 239 -20.39 -5.27 -14.36
CA ARG A 239 -19.50 -4.17 -14.74
C ARG A 239 -19.63 -3.86 -16.23
N GLY A 240 -19.61 -4.86 -17.10
CA GLY A 240 -19.76 -4.67 -18.55
C GLY A 240 -21.10 -4.04 -18.95
N ARG A 241 -22.19 -4.49 -18.33
CA ARG A 241 -23.53 -3.91 -18.54
C ARG A 241 -23.60 -2.45 -18.10
N HIS A 242 -23.14 -2.14 -16.90
CA HIS A 242 -23.19 -0.77 -16.39
C HIS A 242 -22.31 0.18 -17.20
N LEU A 243 -21.12 -0.23 -17.62
CA LEU A 243 -20.27 0.57 -18.51
C LEU A 243 -20.96 0.84 -19.85
N SER A 244 -21.66 -0.15 -20.40
CA SER A 244 -22.44 0.02 -21.64
C SER A 244 -23.59 1.01 -21.45
N GLN A 245 -24.30 0.94 -20.32
CA GLN A 245 -25.38 1.89 -19.99
C GLN A 245 -24.86 3.31 -19.79
N ILE A 246 -23.74 3.49 -19.08
CA ILE A 246 -23.10 4.80 -18.90
C ILE A 246 -22.68 5.36 -20.25
N LYS A 247 -22.08 4.54 -21.11
CA LYS A 247 -21.68 4.93 -22.47
C LYS A 247 -22.87 5.37 -23.32
N GLU A 248 -23.96 4.60 -23.33
CA GLU A 248 -25.18 4.95 -24.09
C GLU A 248 -25.80 6.25 -23.58
N ALA A 249 -25.88 6.44 -22.27
CA ALA A 249 -26.41 7.66 -21.65
C ALA A 249 -25.51 8.88 -21.91
N ALA A 250 -24.18 8.71 -21.83
CA ALA A 250 -23.22 9.76 -22.18
C ALA A 250 -23.29 10.15 -23.66
N LEU A 251 -23.50 9.18 -24.56
CA LEU A 251 -23.69 9.46 -25.98
C LEU A 251 -24.99 10.24 -26.24
N ALA A 252 -26.08 9.85 -25.57
CA ALA A 252 -27.35 10.58 -25.64
C ALA A 252 -27.23 12.01 -25.11
N LEU A 253 -26.49 12.20 -24.00
CA LEU A 253 -26.21 13.51 -23.42
C LEU A 253 -25.38 14.38 -24.37
N LYS A 254 -24.40 13.79 -25.07
CA LYS A 254 -23.56 14.50 -26.07
C LYS A 254 -24.36 14.95 -27.29
N LEU A 255 -25.31 14.13 -27.76
CA LEU A 255 -26.10 14.41 -28.97
C LEU A 255 -27.37 15.23 -28.70
N GLY A 256 -27.82 15.27 -27.44
CA GLY A 256 -29.01 15.99 -27.01
C GLY A 256 -28.76 17.46 -26.69
N HIS A 257 -29.82 18.14 -26.28
CA HIS A 257 -29.78 19.52 -25.77
C HIS A 257 -30.04 19.54 -24.27
N SER A 258 -29.19 18.85 -23.49
CA SER A 258 -29.29 18.85 -22.03
C SER A 258 -28.70 20.13 -21.46
N GLU A 259 -29.38 20.73 -20.48
CA GLU A 259 -28.84 21.85 -19.73
C GLU A 259 -27.64 21.41 -18.87
N LEU A 260 -26.66 22.29 -18.70
CA LEU A 260 -25.42 22.01 -17.98
C LEU A 260 -25.65 21.44 -16.56
N PRO A 261 -26.57 21.96 -15.72
CA PRO A 261 -26.77 21.41 -14.37
C PRO A 261 -27.22 19.95 -14.40
N THR A 262 -28.12 19.59 -15.31
CA THR A 262 -28.59 18.21 -15.48
C THR A 262 -27.48 17.29 -15.97
N ALA A 263 -26.61 17.78 -16.87
CA ALA A 263 -25.47 17.02 -17.33
C ALA A 263 -24.46 16.72 -16.21
N LEU A 264 -24.22 17.69 -15.33
CA LEU A 264 -23.30 17.53 -14.19
C LEU A 264 -23.87 16.58 -13.14
N GLU A 265 -25.14 16.72 -12.77
CA GLU A 265 -25.81 15.79 -11.84
C GLU A 265 -25.73 14.35 -12.35
N GLN A 266 -25.95 14.15 -13.65
CA GLN A 266 -25.85 12.83 -14.27
C GLN A 266 -24.42 12.27 -14.26
N ALA A 267 -23.41 13.13 -14.46
CA ALA A 267 -22.00 12.73 -14.40
C ALA A 267 -21.55 12.42 -12.96
N GLU A 268 -22.05 13.13 -11.96
CA GLU A 268 -21.83 12.82 -10.54
C GLU A 268 -22.44 11.46 -10.15
N ASP A 269 -23.65 11.12 -10.64
CA ASP A 269 -24.24 9.79 -10.44
C ASP A 269 -23.39 8.68 -11.10
N TRP A 270 -22.89 8.92 -12.31
CA TRP A 270 -21.98 7.98 -12.97
C TRP A 270 -20.68 7.79 -12.18
N LEU A 271 -20.12 8.85 -11.61
CA LEU A 271 -18.93 8.76 -10.76
C LEU A 271 -19.18 7.85 -9.55
N LEU A 272 -20.27 8.08 -8.81
CA LEU A 272 -20.64 7.23 -7.67
C LEU A 272 -20.82 5.78 -8.08
N ARG A 273 -21.49 5.54 -9.22
CA ARG A 273 -21.70 4.20 -9.77
C ARG A 273 -20.37 3.54 -10.15
N LEU A 274 -19.45 4.24 -10.81
CA LEU A 274 -18.13 3.72 -11.19
C LEU A 274 -17.30 3.34 -9.95
N ARG A 275 -17.35 4.16 -8.89
CA ARG A 275 -16.69 3.87 -7.61
C ARG A 275 -17.25 2.58 -6.98
N ALA A 276 -18.57 2.41 -6.97
CA ALA A 276 -19.21 1.20 -6.46
C ALA A 276 -18.84 -0.05 -7.29
N LEU A 277 -18.77 0.06 -8.61
CA LEU A 277 -18.35 -1.05 -9.50
C LEU A 277 -16.89 -1.46 -9.29
N ALA A 278 -16.05 -0.54 -8.82
CA ALA A 278 -14.63 -0.76 -8.59
C ALA A 278 -14.32 -1.47 -7.27
N GLU A 279 -15.31 -1.68 -6.39
CA GLU A 279 -15.13 -2.53 -5.22
C GLU A 279 -14.78 -3.97 -5.66
N GLU A 280 -13.71 -4.51 -5.09
CA GLU A 280 -13.20 -5.85 -5.42
C GLU A 280 -13.15 -6.70 -4.15
N PRO A 281 -14.20 -7.48 -3.87
CA PRO A 281 -14.30 -8.25 -2.62
C PRO A 281 -13.32 -9.42 -2.58
N GLN A 282 -12.87 -9.93 -3.74
CA GLN A 282 -12.03 -11.12 -3.85
C GLN A 282 -10.54 -10.79 -4.02
N ASN A 283 -10.07 -9.72 -3.38
CA ASN A 283 -8.65 -9.37 -3.36
C ASN A 283 -7.87 -10.23 -2.35
N SER A 284 -7.13 -11.22 -2.87
CA SER A 284 -6.31 -12.14 -2.07
C SER A 284 -4.88 -11.65 -1.80
N LEU A 285 -4.44 -10.54 -2.39
CA LEU A 285 -3.12 -9.96 -2.15
C LEU A 285 -3.13 -9.18 -0.83
N PRO A 286 -2.22 -9.48 0.13
CA PRO A 286 -2.13 -8.69 1.35
C PRO A 286 -1.69 -7.25 1.05
N ASP A 287 -2.00 -6.34 1.96
CA ASP A 287 -1.49 -4.97 1.92
C ASP A 287 0.00 -4.96 2.21
N ILE A 288 0.66 -3.94 1.67
CA ILE A 288 2.02 -3.58 2.04
C ILE A 288 1.96 -2.81 3.35
N ILE A 289 2.79 -3.16 4.31
CA ILE A 289 2.88 -2.47 5.60
C ILE A 289 4.24 -1.80 5.70
N ILE A 290 4.24 -0.49 5.89
CA ILE A 290 5.43 0.30 6.19
C ILE A 290 5.42 0.60 7.68
N TRP A 291 6.42 0.10 8.41
CA TRP A 291 6.64 0.40 9.82
C TRP A 291 7.79 1.38 9.99
N MET A 292 7.64 2.32 10.93
CA MET A 292 8.75 3.05 11.53
C MET A 292 9.15 2.35 12.83
N LEU A 293 10.44 2.10 12.99
CA LEU A 293 11.04 1.52 14.17
C LEU A 293 11.98 2.53 14.84
N GLN A 294 11.96 2.55 16.17
CA GLN A 294 12.98 3.16 17.03
C GLN A 294 13.71 2.02 17.73
N GLY A 295 14.98 1.80 17.38
CA GLY A 295 15.69 0.58 17.78
C GLY A 295 15.02 -0.68 17.20
N ASP A 296 14.49 -1.54 18.08
CA ASP A 296 13.70 -2.73 17.69
C ASP A 296 12.20 -2.60 18.00
N LYS A 297 11.75 -1.41 18.41
CA LYS A 297 10.34 -1.15 18.74
C LYS A 297 9.63 -0.51 17.55
N ARG A 298 8.48 -1.06 17.14
CA ARG A 298 7.59 -0.47 16.14
C ARG A 298 6.81 0.69 16.75
N VAL A 299 6.93 1.88 16.17
CA VAL A 299 6.39 3.12 16.76
C VAL A 299 5.35 3.82 15.88
N ALA A 300 5.35 3.59 14.57
CA ALA A 300 4.32 4.08 13.65
C ALA A 300 4.18 3.17 12.42
N TYR A 301 3.05 3.20 11.73
CA TYR A 301 2.80 2.36 10.55
C TYR A 301 1.91 3.02 9.50
N GLN A 302 1.96 2.48 8.28
CA GLN A 302 0.95 2.70 7.26
C GLN A 302 0.68 1.37 6.53
N ARG A 303 -0.60 1.08 6.29
CA ARG A 303 -1.03 0.05 5.34
C ARG A 303 -1.28 0.68 3.97
N VAL A 304 -0.74 0.06 2.93
CA VAL A 304 -0.89 0.46 1.53
C VAL A 304 -1.50 -0.70 0.76
N PRO A 305 -2.74 -0.57 0.26
CA PRO A 305 -3.35 -1.60 -0.57
C PRO A 305 -2.52 -1.88 -1.82
N THR A 306 -2.31 -3.16 -2.13
CA THR A 306 -1.45 -3.55 -3.26
C THR A 306 -1.96 -3.06 -4.60
N HIS A 307 -3.28 -3.02 -4.81
CA HIS A 307 -3.87 -2.56 -6.07
C HIS A 307 -3.46 -1.11 -6.41
N GLU A 308 -3.22 -0.25 -5.42
CA GLU A 308 -2.81 1.14 -5.64
C GLU A 308 -1.41 1.28 -6.22
N VAL A 309 -0.54 0.30 -6.02
CA VAL A 309 0.88 0.34 -6.43
C VAL A 309 1.28 -0.80 -7.36
N LEU A 310 0.30 -1.61 -7.78
CA LEU A 310 0.52 -2.75 -8.66
C LEU A 310 0.87 -2.31 -10.09
N PHE A 311 1.84 -2.95 -10.69
CA PHE A 311 2.25 -2.77 -12.07
C PHE A 311 1.61 -3.81 -12.99
N SER A 312 1.16 -3.38 -14.16
CA SER A 312 0.73 -4.25 -15.25
C SER A 312 1.38 -3.83 -16.57
N ARG A 313 1.90 -4.82 -17.31
CA ARG A 313 2.45 -4.63 -18.66
C ARG A 313 1.40 -4.26 -19.71
N ARG A 314 0.11 -4.46 -19.43
CA ARG A 314 -0.96 -4.14 -20.39
C ARG A 314 -1.12 -2.64 -20.61
N GLY A 315 -0.57 -1.83 -19.72
CA GLY A 315 -0.47 -0.40 -19.87
C GLY A 315 -0.93 0.37 -18.62
N PRO A 316 -0.74 1.70 -18.62
CA PRO A 316 -0.98 2.53 -17.44
C PRO A 316 -2.41 2.48 -16.89
N SER A 317 -3.40 2.10 -17.72
CA SER A 317 -4.80 2.00 -17.28
C SER A 317 -5.09 0.80 -16.38
N TYR A 318 -4.18 -0.16 -16.35
CA TYR A 318 -4.30 -1.38 -15.53
C TYR A 318 -3.37 -1.35 -14.31
N CYS A 319 -2.42 -0.42 -14.28
CA CYS A 319 -1.58 -0.16 -13.12
C CYS A 319 -2.36 0.55 -12.01
N GLY A 320 -1.92 0.34 -10.77
CA GLY A 320 -2.37 1.12 -9.63
C GLY A 320 -2.07 2.60 -9.81
N ARG A 321 -3.00 3.46 -9.37
CA ARG A 321 -2.91 4.92 -9.53
C ARG A 321 -1.59 5.53 -9.03
N ASN A 322 -0.97 4.88 -8.05
CA ASN A 322 0.23 5.32 -7.33
C ASN A 322 1.47 4.48 -7.68
N CYS A 323 1.36 3.52 -8.61
CA CYS A 323 2.46 2.66 -9.05
C CYS A 323 3.64 3.48 -9.59
N GLY A 324 4.80 3.35 -8.96
CA GLY A 324 6.04 4.05 -9.35
C GLY A 324 6.01 5.58 -9.14
N LYS A 325 4.90 6.15 -8.66
CA LYS A 325 4.76 7.58 -8.40
C LYS A 325 5.26 7.93 -7.00
N LEU A 326 5.80 9.14 -6.87
CA LEU A 326 6.26 9.67 -5.58
C LEU A 326 5.04 10.06 -4.74
N GLN A 327 4.88 9.40 -3.60
CA GLN A 327 3.77 9.60 -2.68
C GLN A 327 4.26 10.26 -1.40
N THR A 328 3.42 11.10 -0.81
CA THR A 328 3.59 11.59 0.57
C THR A 328 2.66 10.81 1.47
N ILE A 329 3.20 10.11 2.46
CA ILE A 329 2.47 9.25 3.38
C ILE A 329 2.73 9.71 4.81
N PHE A 330 1.66 9.91 5.58
CA PHE A 330 1.72 10.16 7.02
C PHE A 330 1.47 8.85 7.77
N LEU A 331 2.46 8.37 8.52
CA LEU A 331 2.33 7.10 9.24
C LEU A 331 1.48 7.27 10.49
N LYS A 332 0.49 6.41 10.71
CA LYS A 332 -0.31 6.37 11.94
C LYS A 332 0.56 5.93 13.11
N VAL A 333 0.38 6.58 14.26
CA VAL A 333 1.05 6.21 15.51
C VAL A 333 0.70 4.75 15.87
N SER A 334 1.72 3.95 16.20
CA SER A 334 1.50 2.60 16.69
C SER A 334 0.88 2.65 18.07
N ILE A 335 -0.04 1.73 18.32
CA ILE A 335 -0.91 1.75 19.50
C ILE A 335 -0.09 1.53 20.81
N GLU A 336 1.20 1.16 20.70
CA GLU A 336 2.22 1.09 21.78
C GLU A 336 2.52 2.40 22.51
N THR A 337 2.11 3.54 21.98
CA THR A 337 2.22 4.84 22.69
C THR A 337 0.90 5.33 23.28
N GLN A 338 -0.19 4.58 23.10
CA GLN A 338 -1.49 4.87 23.71
C GLN A 338 -1.75 3.89 24.86
N SER A 339 -1.30 4.20 26.08
CA SER A 339 -1.81 3.62 27.34
C SER A 339 -1.29 4.39 28.57
N PRO A 340 -2.04 4.52 29.68
CA PRO A 340 -3.49 4.63 29.81
C PRO A 340 -3.88 5.80 30.75
N SER A 341 -4.72 6.72 30.32
CA SER A 341 -5.47 7.57 31.25
C SER A 341 -6.93 7.62 30.84
N GLY A 342 -7.71 6.73 31.46
CA GLY A 342 -9.09 6.98 31.85
C GLY A 342 -10.12 7.23 30.75
N PHE A 343 -11.13 6.37 30.76
CA PHE A 343 -12.44 6.52 30.13
C PHE A 343 -12.52 6.16 28.65
N GLY A 344 -13.09 4.97 28.43
CA GLY A 344 -13.59 4.55 27.14
C GLY A 344 -14.69 5.49 26.66
N HIS A 345 -14.52 5.95 25.43
CA HIS A 345 -15.62 6.05 24.48
C HIS A 345 -15.04 5.74 23.11
N GLY A 346 -15.66 4.79 22.42
CA GLY A 346 -15.32 4.48 21.04
C GLY A 346 -15.51 5.72 20.17
N PHE A 347 -14.41 6.23 19.63
CA PHE A 347 -14.44 7.18 18.54
C PHE A 347 -13.86 6.49 17.31
N SER A 348 -14.75 6.12 16.39
CA SER A 348 -14.42 5.94 14.99
C SER A 348 -13.93 7.28 14.47
N GLN A 349 -12.62 7.43 14.25
CA GLN A 349 -12.05 8.69 13.76
C GLN A 349 -12.02 8.65 12.22
N ARG A 350 -13.08 9.16 11.60
CA ARG A 350 -12.92 9.90 10.34
C ARG A 350 -12.01 11.08 10.65
N ILE A 351 -10.84 11.11 10.02
CA ILE A 351 -9.93 12.26 10.13
C ILE A 351 -10.52 13.36 9.25
N ASP A 352 -11.28 14.27 9.85
CA ASP A 352 -11.57 15.56 9.23
C ASP A 352 -10.28 16.39 9.23
N TYR A 353 -9.80 16.72 8.04
CA TYR A 353 -8.69 17.66 7.83
C TYR A 353 -9.10 19.03 8.39
N ARG A 354 -8.46 19.50 9.48
CA ARG A 354 -8.52 20.91 9.89
C ARG A 354 -7.32 21.69 9.31
N PRO A 355 -7.55 22.94 8.84
CA PRO A 355 -6.49 23.81 8.32
C PRO A 355 -5.53 24.30 9.43
N PRO A 356 -4.33 24.81 9.07
CA PRO A 356 -3.14 24.83 9.95
C PRO A 356 -3.09 25.95 11.00
N HIS A 357 -4.18 26.64 11.29
CA HIS A 357 -4.14 27.92 12.02
C HIS A 357 -4.64 27.89 13.47
N GLU A 358 -5.00 26.73 14.03
CA GLU A 358 -5.36 26.62 15.46
C GLU A 358 -4.18 26.06 16.27
N TYR A 359 -3.52 26.92 17.04
CA TYR A 359 -2.57 26.50 18.08
C TYR A 359 -3.32 25.74 19.19
N PRO A 360 -2.82 24.59 19.69
CA PRO A 360 -3.56 23.83 20.67
C PRO A 360 -3.46 24.46 22.07
N MET A 361 -4.62 24.56 22.72
CA MET A 361 -4.80 24.95 24.12
C MET A 361 -4.04 24.00 25.07
N GLU A 362 -3.49 24.55 26.15
CA GLU A 362 -2.87 23.81 27.25
C GLU A 362 -3.85 22.78 27.84
N GLY A 363 -3.43 21.50 27.91
CA GLY A 363 -4.16 20.44 28.63
C GLY A 363 -4.59 19.21 27.83
N VAL A 364 -4.41 19.18 26.51
CA VAL A 364 -4.68 17.97 25.70
C VAL A 364 -3.42 17.10 25.65
N PRO A 365 -3.50 15.77 25.90
CA PRO A 365 -2.36 14.87 25.74
C PRO A 365 -1.81 15.00 24.31
N ARG A 366 -0.54 15.42 24.17
CA ARG A 366 0.10 15.56 22.86
C ARG A 366 0.12 14.19 22.19
N THR A 367 -0.70 13.99 21.17
CA THR A 367 -0.56 12.84 20.27
C THR A 367 0.69 13.10 19.41
N ARG A 368 1.84 12.67 19.93
CA ARG A 368 3.19 12.91 19.41
C ARG A 368 3.54 11.96 18.25
N MET A 369 4.43 12.43 17.38
CA MET A 369 4.01 12.60 15.99
C MET A 369 4.09 11.38 15.05
N PRO A 370 3.09 11.27 14.16
CA PRO A 370 3.19 10.53 12.90
C PRO A 370 4.24 11.12 11.95
N VAL A 371 5.24 10.34 11.57
CA VAL A 371 6.26 10.73 10.58
C VAL A 371 5.63 10.93 9.20
N GLN A 372 6.07 11.96 8.48
CA GLN A 372 5.78 12.13 7.06
C GLN A 372 6.92 11.54 6.23
N ILE A 373 6.64 10.50 5.46
CA ILE A 373 7.58 9.95 4.49
C ILE A 373 7.19 10.34 3.06
N ARG A 374 8.20 10.52 2.21
CA ARG A 374 8.02 10.55 0.76
C ARG A 374 8.62 9.28 0.18
N VAL A 375 7.82 8.47 -0.49
CA VAL A 375 8.21 7.13 -0.96
C VAL A 375 7.64 6.84 -2.34
N LYS A 376 8.42 6.16 -3.19
CA LYS A 376 7.92 5.50 -4.41
C LYS A 376 7.76 4.02 -4.14
N LEU A 377 6.57 3.49 -4.43
CA LEU A 377 6.26 2.07 -4.30
C LEU A 377 5.95 1.47 -5.67
N TRP A 378 6.47 0.29 -5.93
CA TRP A 378 6.17 -0.50 -7.12
C TRP A 378 6.02 -1.96 -6.69
N PHE A 379 4.92 -2.59 -7.10
CA PHE A 379 4.67 -4.00 -6.84
C PHE A 379 4.25 -4.70 -8.12
N GLY A 380 4.90 -5.79 -8.49
CA GLY A 380 4.60 -6.45 -9.77
C GLY A 380 5.21 -7.84 -9.86
N LEU A 381 4.90 -8.55 -10.94
CA LEU A 381 5.51 -9.86 -11.18
C LEU A 381 7.03 -9.72 -11.32
N SER A 382 7.79 -10.67 -10.77
CA SER A 382 9.26 -10.62 -10.83
C SER A 382 9.81 -10.71 -12.26
N VAL A 383 9.03 -11.24 -13.20
CA VAL A 383 9.36 -11.19 -14.64
C VAL A 383 9.36 -9.77 -15.20
N ASP A 384 8.72 -8.81 -14.51
CA ASP A 384 8.55 -7.41 -14.90
C ASP A 384 9.50 -6.47 -14.14
N GLU A 385 10.41 -7.02 -13.33
CA GLU A 385 11.30 -6.27 -12.45
C GLU A 385 12.15 -5.22 -13.18
N LYS A 386 12.48 -5.46 -14.46
CA LYS A 386 13.21 -4.50 -15.29
C LYS A 386 12.45 -3.21 -15.55
N GLU A 387 11.11 -3.25 -15.49
CA GLU A 387 10.25 -2.08 -15.67
C GLU A 387 10.38 -1.13 -14.48
N PHE A 388 10.66 -1.61 -13.27
CA PHE A 388 10.90 -0.75 -12.10
C PHE A 388 12.02 0.27 -12.35
N ASN A 389 13.11 -0.14 -13.02
CA ASN A 389 14.25 0.74 -13.27
C ASN A 389 13.86 1.99 -14.08
N GLN A 390 12.77 1.96 -14.86
CA GLN A 390 12.25 3.13 -15.56
C GLN A 390 11.67 4.19 -14.59
N PHE A 391 11.26 3.77 -13.39
CA PHE A 391 10.72 4.65 -12.35
C PHE A 391 11.78 5.16 -11.36
N ALA A 392 12.99 4.60 -11.39
CA ALA A 392 14.09 4.98 -10.52
C ALA A 392 14.81 6.23 -11.04
N GLU A 393 14.86 7.30 -10.23
CA GLU A 393 15.53 8.57 -10.57
C GLU A 393 17.04 8.54 -10.26
N GLY A 394 17.69 7.39 -10.41
CA GLY A 394 19.10 7.23 -10.06
C GLY A 394 19.63 5.82 -10.31
N LYS A 395 20.93 5.63 -10.03
CA LYS A 395 21.58 4.32 -10.16
C LYS A 395 21.41 3.53 -8.87
N LEU A 396 20.68 2.43 -8.93
CA LEU A 396 20.62 1.46 -7.83
C LEU A 396 22.03 0.93 -7.54
N SER A 397 22.44 1.06 -6.29
CA SER A 397 23.77 0.65 -5.82
C SER A 397 23.60 -0.11 -4.50
N VAL A 398 24.37 -1.18 -4.33
CA VAL A 398 24.42 -1.95 -3.09
C VAL A 398 25.73 -1.61 -2.39
N PHE A 399 25.63 -1.18 -1.15
CA PHE A 399 26.79 -0.83 -0.33
C PHE A 399 27.07 -1.94 0.68
N ALA A 400 28.34 -2.33 0.80
CA ALA A 400 28.82 -2.99 2.01
C ALA A 400 29.23 -1.91 3.01
N GLU A 401 28.82 -2.08 4.26
CA GLU A 401 29.05 -1.10 5.31
C GLU A 401 29.51 -1.79 6.58
N THR A 402 30.47 -1.16 7.26
CA THR A 402 30.93 -1.54 8.59
C THR A 402 31.39 -0.29 9.34
N TYR A 403 31.28 -0.31 10.67
CA TYR A 403 31.54 0.82 11.56
C TYR A 403 32.81 0.55 12.34
N GLU A 404 33.81 1.42 12.22
CA GLU A 404 35.03 1.35 13.02
C GLU A 404 34.80 1.97 14.40
N ASN A 405 34.97 1.17 15.45
CA ASN A 405 34.79 1.61 16.82
C ASN A 405 36.13 1.97 17.46
N GLN A 406 36.17 3.11 18.15
CA GLN A 406 37.30 3.58 18.94
C GLN A 406 36.81 4.13 20.27
N THR A 407 37.63 3.98 21.32
CA THR A 407 37.38 4.59 22.63
C THR A 407 38.56 5.46 23.04
N LYS A 408 38.29 6.50 23.82
CA LYS A 408 39.29 7.40 24.38
C LYS A 408 39.43 7.11 25.86
N LEU A 409 40.54 6.49 26.25
CA LEU A 409 40.83 6.27 27.67
C LEU A 409 41.26 7.57 28.32
N ALA A 410 40.59 7.95 29.41
CA ALA A 410 40.83 9.20 30.14
C ALA A 410 42.30 9.38 30.58
N LEU A 411 43.02 8.29 30.84
CA LEU A 411 44.41 8.29 31.29
C LEU A 411 45.45 8.39 30.15
N VAL A 412 45.09 8.01 28.93
CA VAL A 412 46.02 7.91 27.79
C VAL A 412 45.78 9.01 26.75
N GLY A 413 44.60 9.64 26.76
CA GLY A 413 44.30 10.82 25.94
C GLY A 413 44.15 10.56 24.43
N ASN A 414 44.54 9.40 23.92
CA ASN A 414 44.45 9.04 22.51
C ASN A 414 43.24 8.14 22.23
N TRP A 415 42.63 8.33 21.05
CA TRP A 415 41.64 7.39 20.51
C TRP A 415 42.32 6.09 20.09
N GLY A 416 41.73 4.95 20.43
CA GLY A 416 42.25 3.66 20.05
C GLY A 416 41.27 2.53 20.33
N THR A 417 41.73 1.30 20.13
CA THR A 417 40.92 0.10 20.36
C THR A 417 41.10 -0.50 21.76
N THR A 418 42.05 0.01 22.53
CA THR A 418 42.37 -0.48 23.87
C THR A 418 41.23 -0.15 24.84
N GLY A 419 40.67 -1.18 25.47
CA GLY A 419 39.54 -1.03 26.41
C GLY A 419 38.16 -1.01 25.76
N LEU A 420 38.04 -1.31 24.46
CA LEU A 420 36.73 -1.50 23.82
C LEU A 420 36.02 -2.73 24.40
N THR A 421 34.75 -2.54 24.75
CA THR A 421 33.81 -3.63 25.10
C THR A 421 33.00 -4.12 23.89
N TYR A 422 33.16 -3.48 22.73
CA TYR A 422 32.49 -3.79 21.47
C TYR A 422 33.50 -4.21 20.39
N PRO A 423 33.06 -4.87 19.30
CA PRO A 423 33.95 -5.25 18.20
C PRO A 423 34.66 -4.03 17.57
N LYS A 424 35.93 -4.17 17.16
CA LYS A 424 36.67 -3.10 16.45
C LYS A 424 35.95 -2.62 15.19
N PHE A 425 35.36 -3.57 14.44
CA PHE A 425 34.50 -3.31 13.31
C PHE A 425 33.17 -3.99 13.55
N SER A 426 32.08 -3.24 13.47
CA SER A 426 30.73 -3.74 13.77
C SER A 426 29.71 -3.37 12.71
N ASP A 427 28.52 -3.95 12.83
CA ASP A 427 27.32 -3.38 12.25
C ASP A 427 26.95 -2.04 12.92
N VAL A 428 25.93 -1.37 12.37
CA VAL A 428 25.45 -0.07 12.85
C VAL A 428 24.95 -0.11 14.30
N THR A 429 24.56 -1.28 14.82
CA THR A 429 24.13 -1.42 16.22
C THR A 429 25.30 -1.54 17.21
N GLY A 430 26.53 -1.72 16.71
CA GLY A 430 27.71 -1.94 17.56
C GLY A 430 27.83 -3.36 18.11
N LYS A 431 26.92 -4.28 17.78
CA LYS A 431 26.79 -5.60 18.44
C LYS A 431 27.43 -6.72 17.62
N ILE A 432 27.28 -6.70 16.30
CA ILE A 432 27.72 -7.78 15.41
C ILE A 432 29.09 -7.44 14.86
N LYS A 433 30.08 -8.33 15.03
CA LYS A 433 31.43 -8.15 14.48
C LYS A 433 31.42 -8.30 12.96
N LEU A 434 31.78 -7.24 12.23
CA LEU A 434 31.78 -7.19 10.76
C LEU A 434 33.10 -6.61 10.21
N PRO A 435 34.22 -7.34 10.22
CA PRO A 435 35.48 -6.85 9.66
C PRO A 435 35.37 -6.60 8.16
N LYS A 436 36.11 -5.63 7.62
CA LYS A 436 36.13 -5.31 6.18
C LYS A 436 36.37 -6.55 5.29
N ASP A 437 37.22 -7.47 5.75
CA ASP A 437 37.59 -8.68 4.99
C ASP A 437 36.50 -9.77 5.00
N SER A 438 35.43 -9.64 5.81
CA SER A 438 34.32 -10.60 5.77
C SER A 438 33.37 -10.36 4.60
N PHE A 439 33.44 -9.20 3.96
CA PHE A 439 32.57 -8.88 2.82
C PHE A 439 33.16 -9.45 1.53
N ARG A 440 32.36 -10.29 0.85
CA ARG A 440 32.70 -10.86 -0.45
C ARG A 440 31.57 -10.58 -1.43
N PRO A 441 31.84 -10.09 -2.65
CA PRO A 441 30.81 -9.93 -3.67
C PRO A 441 30.15 -11.28 -3.94
N SER A 442 28.82 -11.27 -4.10
CA SER A 442 28.08 -12.43 -4.57
C SER A 442 28.42 -12.75 -6.03
N ALA A 443 28.05 -13.94 -6.49
CA ALA A 443 28.27 -14.34 -7.88
C ALA A 443 27.64 -13.31 -8.84
N GLY A 444 28.44 -12.81 -9.80
CA GLY A 444 28.03 -11.78 -10.76
C GLY A 444 28.17 -10.33 -10.27
N TRP A 445 28.57 -10.11 -9.02
CA TRP A 445 28.87 -8.77 -8.49
C TRP A 445 30.37 -8.54 -8.39
N ALA A 446 30.79 -7.30 -8.60
CA ALA A 446 32.16 -6.84 -8.39
C ALA A 446 32.14 -5.53 -7.58
N TRP A 447 33.17 -5.30 -6.78
CA TRP A 447 33.33 -4.04 -6.07
C TRP A 447 33.51 -2.90 -7.07
N ALA A 448 32.77 -1.81 -6.87
CA ALA A 448 32.91 -0.60 -7.68
C ALA A 448 34.14 0.24 -7.31
N GLY A 449 34.70 0.04 -6.10
CA GLY A 449 35.86 0.75 -5.59
C GLY A 449 36.27 0.26 -4.20
N ASP A 450 37.30 0.90 -3.64
CA ASP A 450 37.82 0.61 -2.30
C ASP A 450 36.91 1.15 -1.17
N TRP A 451 37.18 0.71 0.06
CA TRP A 451 36.53 1.25 1.25
C TRP A 451 36.80 2.75 1.42
N PHE A 452 35.75 3.53 1.64
CA PHE A 452 35.82 4.93 2.01
C PHE A 452 35.06 5.19 3.31
N VAL A 453 35.36 6.31 3.98
CA VAL A 453 34.62 6.77 5.16
C VAL A 453 33.51 7.70 4.68
N CYS A 454 32.26 7.41 5.04
CA CYS A 454 31.12 8.26 4.72
C CYS A 454 30.98 9.36 5.80
N PRO A 455 31.27 10.64 5.51
CA PRO A 455 31.25 11.70 6.52
C PRO A 455 29.83 12.07 6.99
N GLU A 456 28.81 11.67 6.24
CA GLU A 456 27.40 11.88 6.56
C GLU A 456 26.83 10.80 7.52
N LYS A 457 27.65 9.82 7.92
CA LYS A 457 27.26 8.65 8.73
C LYS A 457 28.19 8.39 9.92
#